data_AF-A0A9P5N655-F1
#
_entry.id   AF-A0A9P5N655-F1
#
_cell.length_a   1.000
_cell.length_b   1.000
_cell.length_c   1.000
_cell.angle_alpha   90.00
_cell.angle_beta   90.00
_cell.angle_gamma   90.00
#
_symmetry.space_group_name_H-M   'P 1'
#
loop_
_entity.id
_entity.type
_entity.pdbx_description
1 polymer ?
#
loop_
_entity_poly.entity_id
_entity_poly.type
_entity_poly.pdbx_seq_one_letter_code
_entity_poly.pdbx_strand_id
1 'polypeptide(L)'
;MVVVDEKTMLPPPPSYSLPRNHPNIPELLHPPPFSAPFRTLASFSDLPSHLLLHIVHRTFPQAPDKSYNMLERQRKTLRWLTTSLRLVNRTFYIACMHVLRSTYLPSYSSLIRRPYTSDPFPLTQTPSNDACTPLNRSRETIVLDLFIALKVHDDVWADESELHLGQPEAFRDLFDLMQPRARLEDLLCAYLVPLRLDLTAYSVTFAPRRVGVVGPSRRTIVDVERVKDEKLEVAAKRLARKLKEYLAARR
;
A
#
# COMPACT_ATOMS: atom_id res chain seq x y z
N MET A 1 -43.77 1.39 9.35
CA MET A 1 -43.80 0.97 10.76
C MET A 1 -43.38 -0.49 10.79
N VAL A 2 -42.10 -0.75 11.10
CA VAL A 2 -41.54 -2.11 11.10
C VAL A 2 -41.54 -2.57 12.55
N VAL A 3 -42.33 -3.60 12.85
CA VAL A 3 -42.34 -4.25 14.16
C VAL A 3 -41.17 -5.23 14.17
N VAL A 4 -40.15 -4.92 14.97
CA VAL A 4 -39.02 -5.84 15.21
C VAL A 4 -39.38 -6.69 16.42
N ASP A 5 -39.42 -8.01 16.22
CA ASP A 5 -39.71 -9.01 17.25
C ASP A 5 -38.54 -9.12 18.24
N GLU A 6 -38.72 -8.63 19.47
CA GLU A 6 -37.71 -8.56 20.53
C GLU A 6 -37.24 -9.94 21.06
N LYS A 7 -37.89 -11.04 20.66
CA LYS A 7 -37.60 -12.39 21.19
C LYS A 7 -36.35 -13.08 20.62
N THR A 8 -35.61 -12.45 19.70
CA THR A 8 -34.38 -13.03 19.12
C THR A 8 -33.08 -12.42 19.66
N MET A 9 -33.16 -11.49 20.61
CA MET A 9 -31.98 -10.89 21.23
C MET A 9 -31.44 -11.79 22.35
N LEU A 10 -30.50 -12.67 22.02
CA LEU A 10 -29.67 -13.33 23.03
C LEU A 10 -28.97 -12.24 23.86
N PRO A 11 -28.94 -12.35 25.20
CA PRO A 11 -28.26 -11.36 26.03
C PRO A 11 -26.77 -11.31 25.67
N PRO A 12 -26.15 -10.11 25.68
CA PRO A 12 -24.73 -9.99 25.43
C PRO A 12 -23.95 -10.84 26.45
N PRO A 13 -22.83 -11.47 26.05
CA PRO A 13 -22.04 -12.26 26.96
C PRO A 13 -21.57 -11.40 28.15
N PRO A 14 -21.53 -11.96 29.37
CA PRO A 14 -21.14 -11.21 30.56
C PRO A 14 -19.73 -10.65 30.43
N SER A 15 -19.55 -9.43 30.92
CA SER A 15 -18.25 -8.75 30.96
C SER A 15 -17.24 -9.55 31.78
N TYR A 16 -16.12 -9.94 31.17
CA TYR A 16 -14.99 -10.54 31.88
C TYR A 16 -14.20 -9.46 32.64
N SER A 17 -14.76 -8.94 33.73
CA SER A 17 -13.99 -8.12 34.68
C SER A 17 -13.28 -9.03 35.69
N LEU A 18 -11.96 -8.94 35.73
CA LEU A 18 -11.12 -9.45 36.82
C LEU A 18 -11.57 -8.81 38.15
N PRO A 19 -11.73 -9.59 39.24
CA PRO A 19 -12.18 -9.04 40.52
C PRO A 19 -11.08 -8.18 41.12
N ARG A 20 -11.31 -6.87 41.18
CA ARG A 20 -10.46 -5.91 41.88
C ARG A 20 -11.03 -5.67 43.28
N ASN A 21 -10.34 -6.24 44.27
CA ASN A 21 -10.26 -5.85 45.69
C ASN A 21 -11.59 -5.57 46.43
N HIS A 22 -12.14 -6.59 47.06
CA HIS A 22 -12.94 -6.43 48.29
C HIS A 22 -12.05 -6.72 49.51
N PRO A 23 -12.00 -5.84 50.54
CA PRO A 23 -11.37 -6.16 51.81
C PRO A 23 -12.37 -6.96 52.65
N ASN A 24 -11.91 -8.09 53.22
CA ASN A 24 -12.60 -9.05 54.11
C ASN A 24 -13.01 -10.38 53.46
N ILE A 25 -12.03 -11.24 53.15
CA ILE A 25 -12.20 -12.70 53.16
C ILE A 25 -10.97 -13.32 53.84
N PRO A 26 -11.12 -14.21 54.84
CA PRO A 26 -10.00 -14.87 55.50
C PRO A 26 -9.27 -15.83 54.55
N GLU A 27 -7.97 -15.63 54.51
CA GLU A 27 -6.86 -16.51 54.13
C GLU A 27 -7.19 -18.02 54.16
N LEU A 28 -7.23 -18.67 52.98
CA LEU A 28 -6.89 -20.10 52.71
C LEU A 28 -7.45 -20.55 51.34
N LEU A 29 -6.92 -20.03 50.22
CA LEU A 29 -7.03 -20.72 48.93
C LEU A 29 -5.72 -20.57 48.17
N HIS A 30 -4.94 -21.65 48.18
CA HIS A 30 -3.73 -21.81 47.38
C HIS A 30 -4.07 -21.55 45.90
N PRO A 31 -3.24 -20.80 45.14
CA PRO A 31 -3.45 -20.67 43.71
C PRO A 31 -3.38 -22.07 43.07
N PRO A 32 -4.27 -22.39 42.11
CA PRO A 32 -4.27 -23.68 41.46
C PRO A 32 -2.90 -23.96 40.80
N PRO A 33 -2.40 -25.21 40.81
CA PRO A 33 -1.06 -25.58 40.33
C PRO A 33 -0.86 -25.42 38.81
N PHE A 34 -1.82 -24.82 38.10
CA PHE A 34 -1.78 -24.56 36.68
C PHE A 34 -1.51 -23.08 36.41
N SER A 35 -0.47 -22.52 37.02
CA SER A 35 0.19 -21.35 36.45
C SER A 35 1.03 -21.81 35.26
N ALA A 36 0.37 -22.26 34.18
CA ALA A 36 1.05 -22.43 32.92
C ALA A 36 1.60 -21.05 32.53
N PRO A 37 2.89 -20.91 32.19
CA PRO A 37 3.38 -19.65 31.65
C PRO A 37 2.47 -19.31 30.48
N PHE A 38 1.93 -18.09 30.45
CA PHE A 38 1.10 -17.60 29.35
C PHE A 38 1.87 -17.82 28.05
N ARG A 39 1.62 -18.94 27.37
CA ARG A 39 2.15 -19.20 26.05
C ARG A 39 1.53 -18.10 25.20
N THR A 40 2.36 -17.26 24.60
CA THR A 40 1.92 -16.32 23.59
C THR A 40 1.15 -17.13 22.55
N LEU A 41 -0.16 -16.89 22.45
CA LEU A 41 -1.02 -17.60 21.50
C LEU A 41 -0.46 -17.31 20.10
N ALA A 42 -0.14 -18.38 19.37
CA ALA A 42 0.40 -18.27 18.02
C ALA A 42 -0.59 -17.46 17.16
N SER A 43 -0.07 -16.41 16.52
CA SER A 43 -0.82 -15.52 15.66
C SER A 43 -0.53 -15.84 14.19
N PHE A 44 -1.40 -15.42 13.28
CA PHE A 44 -1.13 -15.46 11.85
C PHE A 44 0.14 -14.68 11.45
N SER A 45 0.59 -13.76 12.29
CA SER A 45 1.86 -13.05 12.13
C SER A 45 3.09 -13.94 12.30
N ASP A 46 2.96 -15.06 13.02
CA ASP A 46 4.05 -16.00 13.29
C ASP A 46 4.21 -17.05 12.19
N LEU A 47 3.30 -17.07 11.21
CA LEU A 47 3.36 -18.00 10.08
C LEU A 47 4.47 -17.60 9.09
N PRO A 48 5.25 -18.58 8.59
CA PRO A 48 6.16 -18.37 7.47
C PRO A 48 5.47 -17.80 6.23
N SER A 49 6.18 -16.93 5.50
CA SER A 49 5.66 -16.23 4.30
C SER A 49 5.16 -17.19 3.21
N HIS A 50 5.82 -18.34 3.02
CA HIS A 50 5.42 -19.33 2.02
C HIS A 50 4.07 -19.99 2.35
N LEU A 51 3.74 -20.19 3.63
CA LEU A 51 2.43 -20.71 4.04
C LEU A 51 1.34 -19.66 3.83
N LEU A 52 1.61 -18.39 4.13
CA LEU A 52 0.69 -17.29 3.85
C LEU A 52 0.38 -17.17 2.36
N LEU A 53 1.41 -17.24 1.50
CA LEU A 53 1.24 -17.27 0.05
C LEU A 53 0.43 -18.50 -0.40
N HIS A 54 0.69 -19.68 0.17
CA HIS A 54 -0.08 -20.88 -0.12
C HIS A 54 -1.57 -20.68 0.23
N ILE A 55 -1.88 -20.14 1.40
CA ILE A 55 -3.25 -19.81 1.82
C ILE A 55 -3.91 -18.86 0.81
N VAL A 56 -3.23 -17.78 0.42
CA VAL A 56 -3.75 -16.83 -0.58
C VAL A 56 -4.00 -17.53 -1.92
N HIS A 57 -3.06 -18.35 -2.40
CA HIS A 57 -3.22 -19.08 -3.65
C HIS A 57 -4.38 -20.09 -3.62
N ARG A 58 -4.68 -20.69 -2.46
CA ARG A 58 -5.85 -21.57 -2.28
C ARG A 58 -7.19 -20.86 -2.38
N THR A 59 -7.24 -19.51 -2.33
CA THR A 59 -8.47 -18.74 -2.54
C THR A 59 -8.81 -18.56 -4.03
N PHE A 60 -7.87 -18.86 -4.93
CA PHE A 60 -8.12 -18.85 -6.37
C PHE A 60 -8.84 -20.14 -6.81
N PRO A 61 -9.66 -20.10 -7.88
CA PRO A 61 -10.31 -21.30 -8.43
C PRO A 61 -9.29 -22.41 -8.73
N GLN A 62 -9.44 -23.59 -8.11
CA GLN A 62 -8.46 -24.69 -8.16
C GLN A 62 -8.77 -25.77 -9.22
N ALA A 63 -9.93 -25.74 -9.87
CA ALA A 63 -10.35 -26.78 -10.81
C ALA A 63 -10.91 -26.18 -12.10
N PRO A 64 -10.69 -26.83 -13.26
CA PRO A 64 -11.44 -26.56 -14.49
C PRO A 64 -12.84 -27.15 -14.33
N ASP A 65 -13.62 -26.60 -13.40
CA ASP A 65 -15.05 -26.84 -13.43
C ASP A 65 -15.55 -26.27 -14.75
N LYS A 66 -16.41 -26.99 -15.47
CA LYS A 66 -16.87 -26.64 -16.84
C LYS A 66 -17.69 -25.34 -16.91
N SER A 67 -17.68 -24.55 -15.84
CA SER A 67 -18.31 -23.25 -15.69
C SER A 67 -17.51 -22.21 -16.46
N TYR A 68 -18.19 -21.54 -17.40
CA TYR A 68 -17.70 -20.45 -18.25
C TYR A 68 -17.16 -19.21 -17.52
N ASN A 69 -16.93 -19.26 -16.20
CA ASN A 69 -16.70 -18.10 -15.34
C ASN A 69 -15.42 -18.20 -14.50
N MET A 70 -14.43 -19.00 -14.89
CA MET A 70 -13.17 -19.12 -14.12
C MET A 70 -12.43 -17.78 -14.02
N LEU A 71 -12.36 -17.03 -15.13
CA LEU A 71 -11.73 -15.71 -15.18
C LEU A 71 -12.48 -14.67 -14.35
N GLU A 72 -13.81 -14.67 -14.43
CA GLU A 72 -14.68 -13.79 -13.63
C GLU A 72 -14.47 -14.05 -12.12
N ARG A 73 -14.45 -15.33 -11.72
CA ARG A 73 -14.17 -15.72 -10.32
C ARG A 73 -12.77 -15.29 -9.91
N GLN A 74 -11.77 -15.46 -10.76
CA GLN A 74 -10.40 -15.01 -10.50
C GLN A 74 -10.36 -13.49 -10.27
N ARG A 75 -11.04 -12.68 -11.10
CA ARG A 75 -11.14 -11.22 -10.93
C ARG A 75 -11.86 -10.83 -9.65
N LYS A 76 -12.93 -11.53 -9.29
CA LYS A 76 -13.63 -11.36 -8.00
C LYS A 76 -12.71 -11.68 -6.82
N THR A 77 -11.90 -12.74 -6.89
CA THR A 77 -10.88 -13.04 -5.87
C THR A 77 -9.85 -11.91 -5.78
N LEU A 78 -9.31 -11.41 -6.90
CA LEU A 78 -8.35 -10.29 -6.92
C LEU A 78 -8.96 -9.01 -6.32
N ARG A 79 -10.24 -8.73 -6.58
CA ARG A 79 -10.99 -7.63 -5.94
C ARG A 79 -11.08 -7.81 -4.44
N TRP A 80 -11.44 -9.00 -3.98
CA TRP A 80 -11.49 -9.32 -2.56
C TRP A 80 -10.12 -9.20 -1.86
N LEU A 81 -9.03 -9.61 -2.51
CA LEU A 81 -7.67 -9.38 -1.98
C LEU A 81 -7.40 -7.88 -1.80
N THR A 82 -7.85 -7.06 -2.74
CA THR A 82 -7.65 -5.60 -2.76
C THR A 82 -8.56 -4.87 -1.76
N THR A 83 -9.78 -5.30 -1.52
CA THR A 83 -10.72 -4.57 -0.65
C THR A 83 -10.82 -5.13 0.76
N SER A 84 -10.41 -6.38 0.98
CA SER A 84 -10.70 -7.10 2.22
C SER A 84 -9.47 -7.79 2.80
N LEU A 85 -8.93 -8.84 2.17
CA LEU A 85 -7.90 -9.67 2.82
C LEU A 85 -6.64 -8.89 3.18
N ARG A 86 -6.20 -7.95 2.33
CA ARG A 86 -5.02 -7.12 2.61
C ARG A 86 -5.16 -6.22 3.85
N LEU A 87 -6.38 -6.00 4.36
CA LEU A 87 -6.65 -5.12 5.50
C LEU A 87 -6.63 -5.86 6.85
N VAL A 88 -6.55 -7.20 6.83
CA VAL A 88 -6.63 -8.03 8.05
C VAL A 88 -5.42 -7.83 8.95
N ASN A 89 -4.21 -7.92 8.41
CA ASN A 89 -2.97 -7.64 9.13
C ASN A 89 -1.82 -7.34 8.15
N ARG A 90 -0.66 -6.96 8.68
CA ARG A 90 0.53 -6.63 7.88
C ARG A 90 1.04 -7.81 7.05
N THR A 91 0.97 -9.04 7.56
CA THR A 91 1.53 -10.21 6.85
C THR A 91 0.67 -10.60 5.65
N PHE A 92 -0.66 -10.57 5.79
CA PHE A 92 -1.60 -10.69 4.68
C PHE A 92 -1.50 -9.51 3.71
N TYR A 93 -1.29 -8.27 4.19
CA TYR A 93 -1.01 -7.16 3.28
C TYR A 93 0.18 -7.48 2.35
N ILE A 94 1.29 -7.97 2.90
CA ILE A 94 2.49 -8.32 2.10
C ILE A 94 2.18 -9.45 1.11
N ALA A 95 1.54 -10.54 1.57
CA ALA A 95 1.20 -11.68 0.72
C ALA A 95 0.21 -11.31 -0.40
N CYS A 96 -0.86 -10.59 -0.08
CA CYS A 96 -1.84 -10.10 -1.04
C CYS A 96 -1.19 -9.17 -2.08
N MET A 97 -0.41 -8.19 -1.62
CA MET A 97 0.26 -7.25 -2.53
C MET A 97 1.31 -7.94 -3.40
N HIS A 98 1.98 -9.00 -2.90
CA HIS A 98 2.87 -9.81 -3.72
C HIS A 98 2.12 -10.46 -4.88
N VAL A 99 1.01 -11.16 -4.60
CA VAL A 99 0.19 -11.80 -5.64
C VAL A 99 -0.36 -10.75 -6.61
N LEU A 100 -1.00 -9.69 -6.11
CA LEU A 100 -1.58 -8.62 -6.92
C LEU A 100 -0.53 -7.96 -7.83
N ARG A 101 0.63 -7.58 -7.29
CA ARG A 101 1.69 -6.96 -8.09
C ARG A 101 2.24 -7.94 -9.13
N SER A 102 2.51 -9.19 -8.78
CA SER A 102 3.01 -10.18 -9.73
C SER A 102 2.04 -10.46 -10.88
N THR A 103 0.72 -10.45 -10.60
CA THR A 103 -0.32 -10.65 -11.61
C THR A 103 -0.44 -9.47 -12.57
N TYR A 104 -0.39 -8.23 -12.07
CA TYR A 104 -0.62 -7.03 -12.87
C TYR A 104 0.65 -6.36 -13.41
N LEU A 105 1.84 -6.79 -12.97
CA LEU A 105 3.12 -6.22 -13.41
C LEU A 105 3.31 -6.28 -14.93
N PRO A 106 3.06 -7.40 -15.65
CA PRO A 106 3.24 -7.43 -17.10
C PRO A 106 2.37 -6.40 -17.83
N SER A 107 1.10 -6.26 -17.43
CA SER A 107 0.19 -5.27 -18.00
C SER A 107 0.62 -3.85 -17.67
N TYR A 108 1.01 -3.58 -16.42
CA TYR A 108 1.55 -2.28 -16.01
C TYR A 108 2.79 -1.92 -16.83
N SER A 109 3.76 -2.82 -16.94
CA SER A 109 5.01 -2.61 -17.69
C SER A 109 4.80 -2.28 -19.16
N SER A 110 3.74 -2.78 -19.79
CA SER A 110 3.39 -2.44 -21.18
C SER A 110 2.88 -1.00 -21.34
N LEU A 111 2.32 -0.42 -20.28
CA LEU A 111 1.72 0.92 -20.26
C LEU A 111 2.68 1.98 -19.70
N ILE A 112 3.75 1.56 -19.03
CA ILE A 112 4.78 2.46 -18.50
C ILE A 112 5.34 3.34 -19.62
N ARG A 113 5.34 4.66 -19.39
CA ARG A 113 5.96 5.62 -20.30
C ARG A 113 7.42 5.81 -19.93
N ARG A 114 8.33 5.23 -20.71
CA ARG A 114 9.74 5.65 -20.71
C ARG A 114 9.79 7.09 -21.26
N PRO A 115 10.44 8.07 -20.61
CA PRO A 115 11.52 7.98 -19.62
C PRO A 115 11.11 8.13 -18.14
N TYR A 116 9.81 8.09 -17.82
CA TYR A 116 9.28 8.43 -16.49
C TYR A 116 9.23 7.26 -15.50
N THR A 117 9.89 6.15 -15.80
CA THR A 117 9.97 4.99 -14.88
C THR A 117 11.21 5.08 -14.00
N SER A 118 11.04 4.76 -12.72
CA SER A 118 12.10 4.57 -11.74
C SER A 118 12.46 3.10 -11.52
N ASP A 119 11.80 2.18 -12.23
CA ASP A 119 11.73 0.75 -11.94
C ASP A 119 10.94 0.46 -10.63
N PRO A 120 9.74 -0.16 -10.70
CA PRO A 120 8.97 -0.53 -9.51
C PRO A 120 9.70 -1.59 -8.66
N PHE A 121 10.63 -2.36 -9.22
CA PHE A 121 11.39 -3.38 -8.51
C PHE A 121 12.87 -3.27 -8.86
N PRO A 122 13.69 -2.53 -8.10
CA PRO A 122 15.12 -2.42 -8.36
C PRO A 122 15.84 -3.74 -8.02
N LEU A 123 15.66 -4.77 -8.85
CA LEU A 123 16.37 -6.05 -8.75
C LEU A 123 17.83 -5.93 -9.22
N THR A 124 18.19 -4.80 -9.83
CA THR A 124 19.53 -4.52 -10.38
C THR A 124 20.35 -3.54 -9.54
N GLN A 125 19.81 -3.02 -8.41
CA GLN A 125 20.66 -2.32 -7.45
C GLN A 125 21.49 -3.35 -6.71
N THR A 126 22.77 -3.41 -7.07
CA THR A 126 23.81 -4.09 -6.30
C THR A 126 23.64 -3.69 -4.84
N PRO A 127 23.61 -4.63 -3.87
CA PRO A 127 23.50 -4.28 -2.47
C PRO A 127 24.73 -3.47 -2.09
N SER A 128 24.62 -2.15 -2.06
CA SER A 128 25.59 -1.30 -1.39
C SER A 128 25.58 -1.73 0.08
N ASN A 129 26.75 -2.11 0.61
CA ASN A 129 27.00 -2.65 1.96
C ASN A 129 26.50 -1.79 3.14
N ASP A 130 25.80 -0.68 2.89
CA ASP A 130 25.18 0.14 3.92
C ASP A 130 23.83 -0.46 4.33
N ALA A 131 23.90 -1.39 5.28
CA ALA A 131 22.78 -2.07 5.93
C ALA A 131 21.84 -1.14 6.75
N CYS A 132 21.81 0.18 6.47
CA CYS A 132 21.07 1.17 7.24
C CYS A 132 20.31 2.21 6.39
N THR A 133 19.89 1.85 5.18
CA THR A 133 18.81 2.59 4.51
C THR A 133 17.63 1.65 4.35
N PRO A 134 16.50 1.87 5.04
CA PRO A 134 15.31 1.07 4.83
C PRO A 134 14.97 1.19 3.35
N LEU A 135 14.92 0.05 2.66
CA LEU A 135 14.32 -0.16 1.34
C LEU A 135 13.52 1.08 0.92
N ASN A 136 14.16 2.00 0.17
CA ASN A 136 13.47 3.14 -0.40
C ASN A 136 12.48 2.54 -1.39
N ARG A 137 11.28 2.22 -0.92
CA ARG A 137 10.19 1.69 -1.72
C ARG A 137 10.03 2.69 -2.85
N SER A 138 10.35 2.27 -4.08
CA SER A 138 10.27 3.15 -5.24
C SER A 138 8.89 3.79 -5.23
N ARG A 139 8.80 5.11 -5.37
CA ARG A 139 7.50 5.78 -5.32
C ARG A 139 6.62 5.33 -6.50
N GLU A 140 7.23 4.79 -7.55
CA GLU A 140 6.53 4.08 -8.64
C GLU A 140 5.74 2.84 -8.16
N THR A 141 6.17 2.17 -7.08
CA THR A 141 5.37 1.08 -6.47
C THR A 141 3.98 1.58 -6.03
N ILE A 142 3.87 2.84 -5.58
CA ILE A 142 2.58 3.44 -5.20
C ILE A 142 1.69 3.60 -6.45
N VAL A 143 2.28 3.99 -7.58
CA VAL A 143 1.57 4.12 -8.86
C VAL A 143 1.09 2.75 -9.35
N LEU A 144 1.92 1.70 -9.23
CA LEU A 144 1.51 0.32 -9.50
C LEU A 144 0.35 -0.11 -8.60
N ASP A 145 0.40 0.20 -7.29
CA ASP A 145 -0.67 -0.16 -6.36
C ASP A 145 -2.00 0.55 -6.70
N LEU A 146 -1.95 1.81 -7.16
CA LEU A 146 -3.11 2.54 -7.66
C LEU A 146 -3.63 1.96 -8.97
N PHE A 147 -2.73 1.60 -9.89
CA PHE A 147 -3.08 0.91 -11.13
C PHE A 147 -3.79 -0.41 -10.87
N ILE A 148 -3.29 -1.22 -9.93
CA ILE A 148 -3.94 -2.48 -9.52
C ILE A 148 -5.34 -2.21 -9.02
N ALA A 149 -5.51 -1.24 -8.10
CA ALA A 149 -6.82 -0.92 -7.54
C ALA A 149 -7.83 -0.50 -8.62
N LEU A 150 -7.39 0.36 -9.56
CA LEU A 150 -8.21 0.79 -10.68
C LEU A 150 -8.53 -0.37 -11.62
N LYS A 151 -7.54 -1.17 -12.01
CA LYS A 151 -7.69 -2.22 -13.00
C LYS A 151 -8.54 -3.38 -12.50
N VAL A 152 -8.32 -3.82 -11.27
CA VAL A 152 -9.14 -4.88 -10.64
C VAL A 152 -10.61 -4.45 -10.56
N HIS A 153 -10.86 -3.18 -10.27
CA HIS A 153 -12.21 -2.64 -10.20
C HIS A 153 -12.87 -2.57 -11.59
N ASP A 154 -12.14 -2.03 -12.57
CA ASP A 154 -12.56 -1.94 -13.98
C ASP A 154 -12.89 -3.32 -14.56
N ASP A 155 -12.05 -4.32 -14.31
CA ASP A 155 -12.24 -5.69 -14.79
C ASP A 155 -13.51 -6.34 -14.21
N VAL A 156 -13.79 -6.14 -12.91
CA VAL A 156 -14.99 -6.72 -12.29
C VAL A 156 -16.26 -6.00 -12.73
N TRP A 157 -16.21 -4.69 -12.96
CA TRP A 157 -17.36 -3.94 -13.49
C TRP A 157 -17.68 -4.30 -14.94
N ALA A 158 -16.65 -4.56 -15.76
CA ALA A 158 -16.84 -5.08 -17.11
C ALA A 158 -17.54 -6.44 -17.13
N ASP A 159 -17.26 -7.30 -16.13
CA ASP A 159 -17.92 -8.59 -15.98
C ASP A 159 -19.37 -8.46 -15.45
N GLU A 160 -19.64 -7.47 -14.60
CA GLU A 160 -20.97 -7.24 -13.99
C GLU A 160 -21.94 -6.51 -14.93
N SER A 161 -21.45 -5.72 -15.89
CA SER A 161 -22.28 -4.91 -16.78
C SER A 161 -21.65 -4.75 -18.16
N GLU A 162 -22.36 -5.21 -19.20
CA GLU A 162 -21.99 -4.98 -20.60
C GLU A 162 -22.03 -3.49 -21.00
N LEU A 163 -22.69 -2.64 -20.21
CA LEU A 163 -22.76 -1.19 -20.42
C LEU A 163 -21.60 -0.43 -19.77
N HIS A 164 -20.66 -1.12 -19.13
CA HIS A 164 -19.49 -0.48 -18.53
C HIS A 164 -18.56 0.07 -19.62
N LEU A 165 -18.31 1.39 -19.59
CA LEU A 165 -17.52 2.11 -20.60
C LEU A 165 -16.03 2.22 -20.25
N GLY A 166 -15.61 1.67 -19.11
CA GLY A 166 -14.25 1.84 -18.60
C GLY A 166 -13.98 3.21 -17.99
N GLN A 167 -12.74 3.43 -17.56
CA GLN A 167 -12.26 4.72 -17.04
C GLN A 167 -10.91 5.11 -17.67
N PRO A 168 -10.85 5.32 -19.01
CA PRO A 168 -9.58 5.59 -19.69
C PRO A 168 -8.86 6.84 -19.18
N GLU A 169 -9.59 7.82 -18.69
CA GLU A 169 -9.07 9.07 -18.10
C GLU A 169 -8.33 8.80 -16.80
N ALA A 170 -8.83 7.89 -15.96
CA ALA A 170 -8.15 7.52 -14.71
C ALA A 170 -6.82 6.81 -14.99
N PHE A 171 -6.79 5.93 -16.00
CA PHE A 171 -5.54 5.33 -16.47
C PHE A 171 -4.60 6.40 -17.05
N ARG A 172 -5.13 7.34 -17.83
CA ARG A 172 -4.33 8.45 -18.38
C ARG A 172 -3.69 9.27 -17.26
N ASP A 173 -4.44 9.64 -16.23
CA ASP A 173 -3.94 10.44 -15.11
C ASP A 173 -2.84 9.70 -14.31
N LEU A 174 -2.94 8.37 -14.19
CA LEU A 174 -1.88 7.56 -13.57
C LEU A 174 -0.54 7.71 -14.32
N PHE A 175 -0.55 7.63 -15.65
CA PHE A 175 0.69 7.67 -16.44
C PHE A 175 1.14 9.08 -16.84
N ASP A 176 0.21 10.04 -16.95
CA ASP A 176 0.52 11.43 -17.34
C ASP A 176 0.92 12.31 -16.15
N LEU A 177 0.41 12.00 -14.96
CA LEU A 177 0.61 12.80 -13.77
C LEU A 177 1.29 12.02 -12.64
N MET A 178 0.75 10.86 -12.26
CA MET A 178 1.24 10.16 -11.06
C MET A 178 2.61 9.51 -11.28
N GLN A 179 2.84 8.89 -12.43
CA GLN A 179 4.13 8.29 -12.78
C GLN A 179 5.26 9.35 -12.87
N PRO A 180 5.12 10.44 -13.65
CA PRO A 180 6.15 11.50 -13.68
C PRO A 180 6.38 12.16 -12.32
N ARG A 181 5.33 12.33 -11.52
CA ARG A 181 5.44 12.83 -10.15
C ARG A 181 6.26 11.88 -9.27
N ALA A 182 5.94 10.59 -9.28
CA ALA A 182 6.68 9.58 -8.51
C ALA A 182 8.16 9.54 -8.91
N ARG A 183 8.44 9.60 -10.22
CA ARG A 183 9.82 9.70 -10.73
C ARG A 183 10.56 10.94 -10.25
N LEU A 184 9.89 12.09 -10.25
CA LEU A 184 10.46 13.34 -9.77
C LEU A 184 10.77 13.26 -8.27
N GLU A 185 9.90 12.63 -7.50
CA GLU A 185 10.12 12.40 -6.07
C GLU A 185 11.31 11.46 -5.82
N ASP A 186 11.45 10.38 -6.58
CA ASP A 186 12.60 9.47 -6.49
C ASP A 186 13.92 10.19 -6.85
N LEU A 187 13.91 11.02 -7.90
CA LEU A 187 15.07 11.84 -8.30
C LEU A 187 15.45 12.85 -7.22
N LEU A 188 14.48 13.48 -6.56
CA LEU A 188 14.75 14.37 -5.43
C LEU A 188 15.39 13.61 -4.28
N CYS A 189 14.86 12.44 -3.92
CA CYS A 189 15.47 11.58 -2.91
C CYS A 189 16.94 11.31 -3.25
N ALA A 190 17.23 10.92 -4.50
CA ALA A 190 18.60 10.66 -4.97
C ALA A 190 19.53 11.90 -4.86
N TYR A 191 19.07 13.09 -5.24
CA TYR A 191 19.88 14.32 -5.16
C TYR A 191 20.07 14.89 -3.74
N LEU A 192 19.24 14.44 -2.80
CA LEU A 192 19.21 14.90 -1.42
C LEU A 192 19.76 13.86 -0.43
N VAL A 193 20.13 12.65 -0.87
CA VAL A 193 20.78 11.62 -0.03
C VAL A 193 21.90 12.19 0.86
N PRO A 194 22.82 13.05 0.36
CA PRO A 194 23.90 13.57 1.20
C PRO A 194 23.45 14.39 2.42
N LEU A 195 22.20 14.89 2.42
CA LEU A 195 21.66 15.71 3.50
C LEU A 195 20.98 14.89 4.61
N ARG A 196 20.84 13.57 4.43
CA ARG A 196 20.16 12.66 5.38
C ARG A 196 18.79 13.19 5.83
N LEU A 197 18.06 13.82 4.91
CA LEU A 197 16.72 14.33 5.18
C LEU A 197 15.71 13.19 5.07
N ASP A 198 14.84 13.07 6.07
CA ASP A 198 13.66 12.24 5.95
C ASP A 198 12.64 12.95 5.03
N LEU A 199 12.56 12.47 3.79
CA LEU A 199 11.67 13.00 2.77
C LEU A 199 10.27 12.35 2.79
N THR A 200 9.97 11.48 3.76
CA THR A 200 8.65 10.84 3.88
C THR A 200 7.52 11.85 4.08
N ALA A 201 7.80 12.94 4.81
CA ALA A 201 6.85 14.02 5.04
C ALA A 201 6.77 15.05 3.89
N TYR A 202 7.56 14.86 2.83
CA TYR A 202 7.61 15.75 1.67
C TYR A 202 6.99 15.07 0.44
N SER A 203 6.20 15.84 -0.30
CA SER A 203 5.59 15.40 -1.55
C SER A 203 5.87 16.40 -2.66
N VAL A 204 5.73 15.98 -3.91
CA VAL A 204 5.94 16.84 -5.07
C VAL A 204 4.61 17.18 -5.73
N THR A 205 4.46 18.43 -6.13
CA THR A 205 3.44 18.85 -7.08
C THR A 205 4.03 18.79 -8.48
N PHE A 206 3.29 18.17 -9.39
CA PHE A 206 3.68 18.04 -10.79
C PHE A 206 2.60 18.64 -11.68
N ALA A 207 2.98 19.62 -12.49
CA ALA A 207 2.15 20.21 -13.52
C ALA A 207 2.97 20.39 -14.81
N PRO A 208 2.32 20.51 -15.99
CA PRO A 208 3.02 20.64 -17.27
C PRO A 208 4.06 21.76 -17.30
N ARG A 209 3.80 22.88 -16.60
CA ARG A 209 4.63 24.09 -16.60
C ARG A 209 5.30 24.40 -15.27
N ARG A 210 5.06 23.60 -14.22
CA ARG A 210 5.56 23.91 -12.88
C ARG A 210 5.71 22.64 -12.06
N VAL A 211 6.77 22.58 -11.27
CA VAL A 211 6.97 21.52 -10.28
C VAL A 211 7.31 22.14 -8.94
N GLY A 212 6.90 21.51 -7.85
CA GLY A 212 7.17 22.03 -6.51
C GLY A 212 7.30 20.96 -5.46
N VAL A 213 7.89 21.33 -4.32
CA VAL A 213 7.96 20.51 -3.11
C VAL A 213 6.98 21.07 -2.10
N VAL A 214 6.10 20.21 -1.62
CA VAL A 214 5.16 20.46 -0.54
C VAL A 214 5.71 19.82 0.72
N GLY A 215 5.82 20.63 1.77
CA GLY A 215 6.32 20.15 3.06
C GLY A 215 5.24 19.61 3.99
N PRO A 216 5.61 19.30 5.24
CA PRO A 216 4.71 18.73 6.24
C PRO A 216 3.49 19.61 6.55
N SER A 217 3.64 20.93 6.44
CA SER A 217 2.55 21.91 6.63
C SER A 217 1.55 21.96 5.45
N ARG A 218 1.69 21.07 4.46
CA ARG A 218 0.91 21.04 3.22
C ARG A 218 1.00 22.32 2.38
N ARG A 219 2.00 23.16 2.65
CA ARG A 219 2.31 24.35 1.84
C ARG A 219 3.46 24.05 0.90
N THR A 220 3.38 24.62 -0.30
CA THR A 220 4.50 24.62 -1.25
C THR A 220 5.64 25.42 -0.65
N ILE A 221 6.79 24.79 -0.48
CA ILE A 221 7.99 25.39 0.09
C ILE A 221 8.87 25.95 -1.02
N VAL A 222 9.02 25.17 -2.08
CA VAL A 222 9.89 25.50 -3.21
C VAL A 222 9.19 25.08 -4.48
N ASP A 223 9.31 25.90 -5.51
CA ASP A 223 8.83 25.58 -6.84
C ASP A 223 9.79 26.07 -7.93
N VAL A 224 9.68 25.45 -9.10
CA VAL A 224 10.47 25.75 -10.29
C VAL A 224 9.56 25.66 -11.51
N GLU A 225 9.74 26.61 -12.43
CA GLU A 225 9.09 26.56 -13.74
C GLU A 225 9.68 25.44 -14.60
N ARG A 226 8.80 24.69 -15.25
CA ARG A 226 9.15 23.58 -16.13
C ARG A 226 8.81 23.97 -17.56
N VAL A 227 9.76 23.78 -18.47
CA VAL A 227 9.48 23.95 -19.91
C VAL A 227 8.78 22.70 -20.42
N LYS A 228 7.85 22.86 -21.37
CA LYS A 228 7.22 21.73 -22.05
C LYS A 228 8.32 20.85 -22.65
N ASP A 229 8.26 19.54 -22.43
CA ASP A 229 9.24 18.54 -22.89
C ASP A 229 10.63 18.57 -22.20
N GLU A 230 10.78 19.35 -21.13
CA GLU A 230 11.99 19.29 -20.29
C GLU A 230 12.12 17.93 -19.59
N LYS A 231 13.34 17.37 -19.62
CA LYS A 231 13.72 16.16 -18.87
C LYS A 231 13.51 16.36 -17.36
N LEU A 232 12.91 15.37 -16.69
CA LEU A 232 12.62 15.47 -15.25
C LEU A 232 13.87 15.65 -14.41
N GLU A 233 15.01 15.10 -14.84
CA GLU A 233 16.28 15.24 -14.15
C GLU A 233 16.74 16.69 -14.02
N VAL A 234 16.46 17.53 -15.04
CA VAL A 234 16.83 18.95 -15.04
C VAL A 234 15.95 19.72 -14.06
N ALA A 235 14.63 19.50 -14.11
CA ALA A 235 13.69 20.08 -13.17
C ALA A 235 13.98 19.64 -11.72
N ALA A 236 14.24 18.35 -11.51
CA ALA A 236 14.61 17.76 -10.22
C ALA A 236 15.89 18.38 -9.63
N LYS A 237 16.94 18.56 -10.43
CA LYS A 237 18.19 19.21 -10.00
C LYS A 237 17.96 20.65 -9.56
N ARG A 238 17.18 21.42 -10.34
CA ARG A 238 16.84 22.82 -9.99
C ARG A 238 16.03 22.87 -8.69
N LEU A 239 15.07 21.97 -8.54
CA LEU A 239 14.21 21.87 -7.37
C LEU A 239 15.00 21.46 -6.12
N ALA A 240 15.89 20.46 -6.24
CA ALA A 240 16.78 20.03 -5.17
C ALA A 240 17.69 21.18 -4.71
N ARG A 241 18.32 21.92 -5.63
CA ARG A 241 19.18 23.06 -5.29
C ARG A 241 18.43 24.12 -4.48
N LYS A 242 17.26 24.56 -4.96
CA LYS A 242 16.44 25.53 -4.23
C LYS A 242 15.98 25.01 -2.86
N LEU A 243 15.69 23.72 -2.73
CA LEU A 243 15.35 23.12 -1.44
C LEU A 243 16.54 23.14 -0.47
N LYS A 244 17.78 22.92 -0.96
CA LYS A 244 18.99 23.05 -0.14
C LYS A 244 19.16 24.47 0.38
N GLU A 245 19.00 25.46 -0.49
CA GLU A 245 19.06 26.89 -0.14
C GLU A 245 18.00 27.24 0.91
N TYR A 246 16.75 26.79 0.71
CA TYR A 246 15.67 27.01 1.65
C TYR A 246 15.94 26.41 3.04
N LEU A 247 16.47 25.18 3.08
CA LEU A 247 16.79 24.51 4.34
C LEU A 247 18.01 25.13 5.04
N ALA A 248 19.00 25.61 4.28
CA ALA A 248 20.15 26.32 4.82
C ALA A 248 19.76 27.67 5.44
N ALA A 249 18.84 28.41 4.82
CA ALA A 249 18.33 29.69 5.34
C ALA A 249 17.49 29.57 6.61
N ARG A 250 17.10 28.34 6.98
CA ARG A 250 16.22 28.04 8.12
C ARG A 250 16.96 27.42 9.32
N ARG A 251 18.26 27.16 9.17
CA ARG A 251 19.17 26.78 10.25
C ARG A 251 19.82 28.03 10.82
#